data_AF-A0A060BXY3-F1
#
_entry.id   AF-A0A060BXY3-F1
#
_cell.length_a   1.000
_cell.length_b   1.000
_cell.length_c   1.000
_cell.angle_alpha   90.00
_cell.angle_beta   90.00
_cell.angle_gamma   90.00
#
_symmetry.space_group_name_H-M   'P 1'
#
loop_
_entity.id
_entity.type
_entity.pdbx_description
1 polymer ?
#
loop_
_entity_poly.entity_id
_entity_poly.type
_entity_poly.pdbx_seq_one_letter_code
_entity_poly.pdbx_strand_id
1 'polypeptide(L)'
;LDNENLQLAQQAAVESAVLLKNKNDLLPLAKDCKIGLVGNYANNPDLLGSWSWQGKTAETPTIKSALQAKFTRVSSVQNQQLQTADLQLLKQQDVIVACLGLSAQQSGEATSMTHPQLPRRTAGFMRQLQ
;
A
#
# COMPACT_ATOMS: atom_id res chain seq x y z
N LEU A 1 -6.05 -21.01 -7.55
CA LEU A 1 -6.60 -20.30 -8.73
C LEU A 1 -5.71 -20.63 -9.91
N ASP A 2 -6.29 -20.86 -11.08
CA ASP A 2 -5.49 -20.96 -12.31
C ASP A 2 -4.95 -19.57 -12.70
N ASN A 3 -3.98 -19.56 -13.61
CA ASN A 3 -3.34 -18.33 -14.04
C ASN A 3 -4.30 -17.39 -14.80
N GLU A 4 -5.29 -17.93 -15.51
CA GLU A 4 -6.28 -17.15 -16.25
C GLU A 4 -7.17 -16.34 -15.31
N ASN A 5 -7.71 -16.96 -14.25
CA ASN A 5 -8.51 -16.25 -13.26
C ASN A 5 -7.69 -15.19 -12.52
N LEU A 6 -6.40 -15.44 -12.25
CA LEU A 6 -5.52 -14.43 -11.63
C LEU A 6 -5.28 -13.23 -12.56
N GLN A 7 -5.13 -13.45 -13.86
CA GLN A 7 -4.98 -12.36 -14.85
C GLN A 7 -6.26 -11.53 -14.96
N LEU A 8 -7.42 -12.18 -15.02
CA LEU A 8 -8.72 -11.50 -15.03
C LEU A 8 -8.95 -10.70 -13.73
N ALA A 9 -8.62 -11.28 -12.58
CA ALA A 9 -8.71 -10.58 -11.30
C ALA A 9 -7.78 -9.35 -11.25
N GLN A 10 -6.56 -9.47 -11.78
CA GLN A 10 -5.64 -8.34 -11.89
C GLN A 10 -6.19 -7.24 -12.80
N GLN A 11 -6.77 -7.60 -13.95
CA GLN A 11 -7.38 -6.63 -14.85
C GLN A 11 -8.54 -5.89 -14.18
N ALA A 12 -9.46 -6.62 -13.53
CA ALA A 12 -10.58 -6.02 -12.80
C ALA A 12 -10.09 -5.07 -11.69
N ALA A 13 -9.02 -5.44 -10.97
CA ALA A 13 -8.43 -4.59 -9.94
C ALA A 13 -7.82 -3.30 -10.51
N VAL A 14 -7.17 -3.36 -11.67
CA VAL A 14 -6.60 -2.18 -12.35
C VAL A 14 -7.72 -1.25 -12.84
N GLU A 15 -8.77 -1.79 -13.44
CA GLU A 15 -9.92 -1.01 -13.94
C GLU A 15 -10.75 -0.38 -12.81
N SER A 16 -10.73 -0.97 -11.62
CA SER A 16 -11.45 -0.46 -10.44
C SER A 16 -10.69 0.64 -9.66
N ALA A 17 -9.40 0.85 -9.96
CA ALA A 17 -8.58 1.81 -9.23
C ALA A 17 -8.85 3.25 -9.68
N VAL A 18 -9.01 4.17 -8.73
CA VAL A 18 -9.29 5.59 -9.00
C VAL A 18 -8.10 6.48 -8.61
N LEU A 19 -7.51 7.16 -9.60
CA LEU A 19 -6.46 8.16 -9.38
C LEU A 19 -7.07 9.49 -8.93
N LEU A 20 -7.00 9.79 -7.64
CA LEU A 20 -7.59 11.01 -7.08
C LEU A 20 -6.75 12.28 -7.31
N LYS A 21 -5.42 12.13 -7.42
CA LYS A 21 -4.51 13.27 -7.51
C LYS A 21 -3.19 12.86 -8.16
N ASN A 22 -2.78 13.61 -9.18
CA ASN A 22 -1.46 13.52 -9.79
C ASN A 22 -0.92 14.94 -10.00
N LYS A 23 0.03 15.38 -9.17
CA LYS A 23 0.61 16.73 -9.28
C LYS A 23 1.96 16.63 -10.00
N ASN A 24 2.23 17.57 -10.90
CA ASN A 24 3.48 17.66 -11.67
C ASN A 24 3.80 16.37 -12.45
N ASP A 25 2.77 15.67 -12.91
CA ASP A 25 2.91 14.41 -13.67
C ASP A 25 3.82 13.39 -12.97
N LEU A 26 3.77 13.33 -11.64
CA LEU A 26 4.57 12.42 -10.82
C LEU A 26 4.36 10.95 -11.21
N LEU A 27 3.12 10.58 -11.56
CA LEU A 27 2.78 9.25 -12.06
C LEU A 27 2.61 9.29 -13.59
N PRO A 28 3.07 8.25 -14.32
CA PRO A 28 3.69 7.01 -13.84
C PRO A 28 5.16 7.15 -13.43
N LEU A 29 5.59 6.34 -12.45
CA LEU A 29 6.98 6.36 -11.96
C LEU A 29 7.96 5.80 -12.99
N ALA A 30 9.16 6.40 -13.06
CA ALA A 30 10.28 5.89 -13.86
C ALA A 30 10.82 4.56 -13.29
N LYS A 31 11.19 3.61 -14.16
CA LYS A 31 11.60 2.25 -13.75
C LYS A 31 12.88 2.20 -12.89
N ASP A 32 13.74 3.20 -13.03
CA ASP A 32 15.05 3.32 -12.38
C ASP A 32 15.04 4.21 -11.12
N CYS A 33 13.88 4.78 -10.76
CA CYS A 33 13.75 5.60 -9.57
C CYS A 33 13.95 4.78 -8.28
N LYS A 34 14.55 5.42 -7.27
CA LYS A 34 14.65 4.90 -5.90
C LYS A 34 13.34 5.13 -5.16
N ILE A 35 12.73 4.04 -4.73
CA ILE A 35 11.43 4.06 -4.06
C ILE A 35 11.60 3.74 -2.57
N GLY A 36 11.19 4.67 -1.72
CA GLY A 36 10.95 4.44 -0.29
C GLY A 36 9.53 3.96 -0.05
N LEU A 37 9.34 2.68 0.24
CA LEU A 37 8.05 2.08 0.52
C LEU A 37 7.74 2.11 2.02
N VAL A 38 6.61 2.68 2.42
CA VAL A 38 6.25 2.86 3.82
C VAL A 38 4.75 2.66 4.08
N GLY A 39 4.37 2.56 5.35
CA GLY A 39 2.96 2.49 5.78
C GLY A 39 2.49 1.07 6.13
N ASN A 40 1.32 0.98 6.77
CA ASN A 40 0.78 -0.27 7.31
C ASN A 40 0.41 -1.31 6.24
N TYR A 41 0.25 -0.88 4.98
CA TYR A 41 -0.03 -1.77 3.84
C TYR A 41 1.16 -2.07 2.95
N ALA A 42 2.35 -1.53 3.27
CA ALA A 42 3.55 -1.75 2.47
C ALA A 42 3.87 -3.24 2.31
N ASN A 43 3.81 -4.01 3.41
CA ASN A 43 4.09 -5.45 3.42
C ASN A 43 2.98 -6.25 4.13
N ASN A 44 1.73 -5.85 3.92
CA ASN A 44 0.58 -6.52 4.51
C ASN A 44 -0.23 -7.24 3.41
N PRO A 45 -0.47 -8.56 3.55
CA PRO A 45 -1.25 -9.31 2.58
C PRO A 45 -2.78 -9.15 2.72
N ASP A 46 -3.28 -8.41 3.73
CA ASP A 46 -4.70 -8.12 3.96
C ASP A 46 -5.32 -7.20 2.88
N LEU A 47 -5.30 -7.64 1.62
CA LEU A 47 -5.73 -6.88 0.45
C LEU A 47 -7.00 -7.44 -0.20
N LEU A 48 -7.50 -8.59 0.28
CA LEU A 48 -8.71 -9.23 -0.23
C LEU A 48 -10.00 -8.52 0.21
N GLY A 49 -9.91 -7.69 1.25
CA GLY A 49 -11.06 -6.98 1.82
C GLY A 49 -11.97 -7.88 2.66
N SER A 50 -12.99 -7.25 3.25
CA SER A 50 -14.08 -7.94 3.95
C SER A 50 -14.87 -8.80 2.97
N TRP A 51 -15.55 -9.83 3.48
CA TRP A 51 -16.35 -10.76 2.66
C TRP A 51 -15.56 -11.60 1.64
N SER A 52 -14.25 -11.75 1.83
CA SER A 52 -13.40 -12.63 1.01
C SER A 52 -13.64 -14.13 1.24
N TRP A 53 -14.34 -14.50 2.33
CA TRP A 53 -14.79 -15.86 2.70
C TRP A 53 -13.70 -16.93 2.58
N GLN A 54 -13.57 -17.58 1.41
CA GLN A 54 -12.61 -18.67 1.16
C GLN A 54 -11.28 -18.15 0.59
N GLY A 55 -11.15 -16.84 0.39
CA GLY A 55 -9.92 -16.19 -0.04
C GLY A 55 -8.79 -16.42 0.96
N LYS A 56 -7.63 -16.83 0.44
CA LYS A 56 -6.47 -17.15 1.26
C LYS A 56 -5.49 -15.99 1.23
N THR A 57 -5.46 -15.22 2.32
CA THR A 57 -4.53 -14.10 2.49
C THR A 57 -3.06 -14.51 2.30
N ALA A 58 -2.70 -15.75 2.66
CA ALA A 58 -1.34 -16.28 2.46
C ALA A 58 -0.92 -16.40 0.98
N GLU A 59 -1.89 -16.52 0.06
CA GLU A 59 -1.65 -16.58 -1.39
C GLU A 59 -1.67 -15.18 -2.04
N THR A 60 -1.92 -14.12 -1.25
CA THR A 60 -2.04 -12.74 -1.75
C THR A 60 -0.66 -12.06 -1.77
N PRO A 61 -0.15 -11.61 -2.94
CA PRO A 61 1.10 -10.88 -3.00
C PRO A 61 0.97 -9.52 -2.29
N THR A 62 1.99 -9.13 -1.53
CA THR A 62 2.02 -7.82 -0.87
C THR A 62 2.40 -6.72 -1.87
N ILE A 63 2.09 -5.47 -1.55
CA ILE A 63 2.52 -4.33 -2.37
C ILE A 63 4.05 -4.28 -2.49
N LYS A 64 4.77 -4.61 -1.41
CA LYS A 64 6.23 -4.75 -1.42
C LYS A 64 6.70 -5.76 -2.45
N SER A 65 6.18 -6.99 -2.44
CA SER A 65 6.64 -8.02 -3.38
C SER A 65 6.30 -7.64 -4.83
N ALA A 66 5.10 -7.08 -5.07
CA ALA A 66 4.69 -6.62 -6.39
C ALA A 66 5.53 -5.45 -6.92
N LEU A 67 5.90 -4.49 -6.06
CA LEU A 67 6.80 -3.39 -6.43
C LEU A 67 8.22 -3.87 -6.70
N GLN A 68 8.76 -4.76 -5.87
CA GLN A 68 10.10 -5.33 -6.05
C GLN A 68 10.22 -6.17 -7.34
N ALA A 69 9.12 -6.76 -7.81
CA ALA A 69 9.09 -7.45 -9.11
C ALA A 69 9.13 -6.48 -10.31
N LYS A 70 8.76 -5.21 -10.13
CA LYS A 70 8.68 -4.20 -11.21
C LYS A 70 9.79 -3.15 -11.18
N PHE A 71 10.33 -2.85 -10.00
CA PHE A 71 11.34 -1.84 -9.75
C PHE A 71 12.56 -2.45 -9.06
N THR A 72 13.75 -2.03 -9.48
CA THR A 72 15.00 -2.59 -8.97
C THR A 72 15.45 -2.00 -7.64
N ARG A 73 15.00 -0.78 -7.30
CA ARG A 73 15.52 0.01 -6.17
C ARG A 73 14.42 0.36 -5.16
N VAL A 74 13.90 -0.65 -4.47
CA VAL A 74 12.85 -0.48 -3.47
C VAL A 74 13.40 -0.72 -2.06
N SER A 75 13.37 0.32 -1.22
CA SER A 75 13.71 0.24 0.21
C SER A 75 12.42 0.30 1.03
N SER A 76 12.20 -0.61 1.97
CA SER A 76 10.95 -0.64 2.77
C SER A 76 11.18 -0.33 4.24
N VAL A 77 10.36 0.55 4.83
CA VAL A 77 10.29 0.78 6.28
C VAL A 77 8.95 0.27 6.81
N GLN A 78 8.98 -0.66 7.76
CA GLN A 78 7.77 -1.29 8.33
C GLN A 78 7.37 -0.73 9.70
N ASN A 79 8.14 0.22 10.23
CA ASN A 79 7.89 0.77 11.55
C ASN A 79 6.61 1.62 11.55
N GLN A 80 5.72 1.36 12.51
CA GLN A 80 4.51 2.18 12.72
C GLN A 80 4.84 3.61 13.19
N GLN A 81 6.04 3.81 13.69
CA GLN A 81 6.60 5.10 14.08
C GLN A 81 8.00 5.23 13.49
N LEU A 82 8.23 6.25 12.67
CA LEU A 82 9.51 6.42 12.00
C LEU A 82 10.55 6.91 12.99
N GLN A 83 11.69 6.23 13.01
CA GLN A 83 12.87 6.67 13.75
C GLN A 83 13.73 7.58 12.87
N THR A 84 14.71 8.26 13.48
CA THR A 84 15.63 9.14 12.75
C THR A 84 16.35 8.42 11.60
N ALA A 85 16.75 7.17 11.80
CA ALA A 85 17.39 6.36 10.76
C ALA A 85 16.43 6.06 9.59
N ASP A 86 15.16 5.79 9.88
CA ASP A 86 14.14 5.58 8.85
C ASP A 86 13.95 6.84 8.00
N LEU A 87 13.86 8.02 8.65
CA LEU A 87 13.74 9.30 7.95
C LEU A 87 14.97 9.61 7.09
N GLN A 88 16.18 9.30 7.58
CA GLN A 88 17.41 9.45 6.80
C GLN A 88 17.41 8.55 5.57
N LEU A 89 16.98 7.29 5.69
CA LEU A 89 16.85 6.36 4.57
C LEU A 89 15.84 6.87 3.53
N LEU A 90 14.69 7.38 3.98
CA LEU A 90 13.64 7.88 3.10
C LEU A 90 14.05 9.15 2.35
N LYS A 91 14.86 10.02 2.97
CA LYS A 91 15.42 11.21 2.32
C LYS A 91 16.40 10.89 1.18
N GLN A 92 16.94 9.67 1.12
CA GLN A 92 17.85 9.24 0.05
C GLN A 92 17.12 8.66 -1.17
N GLN A 93 15.80 8.50 -1.08
CA GLN A 93 14.95 7.97 -2.14
C GLN A 93 14.48 9.11 -3.05
N ASP A 94 14.21 8.79 -4.31
CA ASP A 94 13.71 9.78 -5.27
C ASP A 94 12.21 10.01 -5.06
N VAL A 95 11.49 8.97 -4.67
CA VAL A 95 10.05 9.01 -4.35
C VAL A 95 9.72 8.18 -3.11
N ILE A 96 8.70 8.60 -2.38
CA ILE A 96 8.13 7.83 -1.26
C ILE A 96 6.74 7.33 -1.67
N VAL A 97 6.52 6.02 -1.57
CA VAL A 97 5.22 5.38 -1.75
C VAL A 97 4.69 4.99 -0.37
N ALA A 98 3.67 5.69 0.09
CA ALA A 98 3.00 5.41 1.35
C ALA A 98 1.73 4.57 1.11
N CYS A 99 1.75 3.31 1.53
CA CYS A 99 0.62 2.38 1.43
C CYS A 99 -0.18 2.41 2.73
N LEU A 100 -1.33 3.08 2.70
CA LEU A 100 -2.18 3.32 3.86
C LEU A 100 -3.61 2.86 3.60
N GLY A 101 -4.27 2.41 4.64
CA GLY A 101 -5.63 1.90 4.54
C GLY A 101 -6.15 1.37 5.87
N LEU A 102 -7.34 0.79 5.80
CA LEU A 102 -8.02 0.10 6.89
C LEU A 102 -7.89 -1.41 6.71
N SER A 103 -7.89 -2.16 7.81
CA SER A 103 -7.99 -3.62 7.76
C SER A 103 -9.35 -4.10 7.32
N ALA A 104 -9.39 -5.32 6.79
CA ALA A 104 -10.65 -5.97 6.42
C ALA A 104 -11.62 -6.08 7.62
N GLN A 105 -11.10 -6.11 8.85
CA GLN A 105 -11.90 -6.12 10.08
C GLN A 105 -12.44 -4.74 10.48
N GLN A 106 -11.93 -3.66 9.89
CA GLN A 106 -12.42 -2.29 10.10
C GLN A 106 -13.48 -1.88 9.06
N SER A 107 -13.93 -2.84 8.25
CA SER A 107 -14.97 -2.71 7.25
C SER A 107 -15.86 -3.96 7.28
N GLY A 108 -16.97 -3.97 6.55
CA GLY A 108 -17.89 -5.09 6.47
C GLY A 108 -19.06 -5.02 7.45
N GLU A 109 -19.54 -6.20 7.88
CA GLU A 109 -20.75 -6.31 8.70
C GLU A 109 -20.51 -5.84 10.14
N ALA A 110 -21.45 -5.05 10.67
CA ALA A 110 -21.44 -4.58 12.06
C ALA A 110 -20.19 -3.78 12.49
N THR A 111 -19.42 -3.24 11.54
CA THR A 111 -18.20 -2.43 11.79
C THR A 111 -18.42 -0.95 11.48
N SER A 112 -19.52 -0.38 11.96
CA SER A 112 -19.88 1.02 11.70
C SER A 112 -18.87 2.01 12.27
N MET A 113 -18.36 2.91 11.41
CA MET A 113 -17.47 3.99 11.81
C MET A 113 -18.24 5.29 11.98
N THR A 114 -18.24 5.82 13.20
CA THR A 114 -18.83 7.15 13.51
C THR A 114 -17.98 8.31 12.97
N HIS A 115 -16.71 8.03 12.66
CA HIS A 115 -15.75 9.01 12.14
C HIS A 115 -15.02 8.39 10.94
N PRO A 116 -15.42 8.70 9.69
CA PRO A 116 -14.84 8.12 8.47
C PRO A 116 -13.49 8.78 8.13
N GLN A 117 -12.55 8.70 9.06
CA GLN A 117 -11.19 9.21 8.93
C GLN A 117 -10.21 8.06 9.12
N LEU A 118 -9.02 8.19 8.52
CA LEU A 118 -7.94 7.25 8.83
C LEU A 118 -7.62 7.25 10.33
N PRO A 119 -7.20 6.11 10.91
CA PRO A 119 -6.83 6.03 12.31
C PRO A 119 -5.79 7.09 12.68
N ARG A 120 -5.91 7.68 13.88
CA ARG A 120 -5.02 8.77 14.34
C ARG A 120 -3.53 8.42 14.25
N ARG A 121 -3.17 7.15 14.46
CA ARG A 121 -1.79 6.67 14.30
C ARG A 121 -1.28 6.82 12.87
N THR A 122 -2.10 6.46 11.88
CA THR A 122 -1.80 6.61 10.45
C THR A 122 -1.68 8.08 10.04
N ALA A 123 -2.57 8.94 10.57
CA ALA A 123 -2.48 10.39 10.34
C ALA A 123 -1.20 10.99 10.96
N GLY A 124 -0.84 10.57 12.18
CA GLY A 124 0.39 10.99 12.85
C GLY A 124 1.65 10.52 12.12
N PHE A 125 1.63 9.29 11.59
CA PHE A 125 2.67 8.74 10.73
C PHE A 125 2.89 9.60 9.48
N MET A 126 1.81 10.00 8.79
CA MET A 126 1.90 10.85 7.60
C MET A 126 2.49 12.24 7.88
N ARG A 127 2.24 12.80 9.07
CA ARG A 127 2.85 14.08 9.47
C ARG A 127 4.37 13.99 9.66
N GLN A 128 4.92 12.81 9.94
CA GLN A 128 6.37 12.62 10.06
C GLN A 128 7.09 12.63 8.71
N LEU A 129 6.35 12.45 7.60
CA LEU A 129 6.88 12.46 6.23
C LEU A 129 6.85 13.85 5.56
N GLN A 130 6.16 14.81 6.17
CA GLN A 130 6.10 16.21 5.71
C GLN A 130 7.30 17.00 6.23
#